data_AF-A0A7C4IAY9-F1
#
_entry.id   AF-A0A7C4IAY9-F1
#
_cell.length_a   1.000
_cell.length_b   1.000
_cell.length_c   1.000
_cell.angle_alpha   90.00
_cell.angle_beta   90.00
_cell.angle_gamma   90.00
#
_symmetry.space_group_name_H-M   'P 1'
#
loop_
_entity.id
_entity.type
_entity.pdbx_description
1 polymer ?
#
loop_
_entity_poly.entity_id
_entity_poly.type
_entity_poly.pdbx_seq_one_letter_code
_entity_poly.pdbx_strand_id
1 'polypeptide(L)'
;KQLFPTIPLQSLHREPQRRGIIADLTCDSDGKIAEFIDLRDVKGFLELHAPNGAEYLIGTFLVGAYQEILGDLHNLFGDTDAVHVKIDGDDYRVEHVVEGDSVTEVLSYLQYSRDDLVSRVRRSVESALREKRITMAESGRFMKRYEEALEGYTYLSAGD
;
A
#
# COMPACT_ATOMS: atom_id res chain seq x y z
N LYS A 1 -6.03 13.61 -19.23
CA LYS A 1 -5.93 12.31 -18.53
C LYS A 1 -4.78 11.55 -19.14
N GLN A 2 -3.86 11.07 -18.32
CA GLN A 2 -2.71 10.29 -18.76
C GLN A 2 -3.07 8.81 -18.74
N LEU A 3 -2.65 8.05 -19.74
CA LEU A 3 -2.86 6.61 -19.81
C LEU A 3 -1.52 5.91 -19.60
N PHE A 4 -1.53 4.87 -18.76
CA PHE A 4 -0.37 4.05 -18.50
C PHE A 4 -0.64 2.61 -18.92
N PRO A 5 0.29 1.94 -19.62
CA PRO A 5 0.17 0.52 -19.88
C PRO A 5 0.05 -0.22 -18.55
N THR A 6 -1.04 -0.96 -18.37
CA THR A 6 -1.34 -1.70 -17.15
C THR A 6 -1.73 -3.11 -17.52
N ILE A 7 -1.04 -4.11 -16.96
CA ILE A 7 -1.25 -5.54 -17.29
C ILE A 7 -1.11 -6.42 -16.04
N PRO A 8 -1.74 -7.61 -16.00
CA PRO A 8 -1.39 -8.66 -15.04
C PRO A 8 0.07 -9.09 -15.21
N LEU A 9 0.76 -9.42 -14.11
CA LEU A 9 2.15 -9.92 -14.18
C LEU A 9 2.24 -11.46 -14.20
N GLN A 10 1.11 -12.16 -13.97
CA GLN A 10 1.03 -13.61 -14.04
C GLN A 10 0.04 -14.10 -15.11
N SER A 11 0.18 -15.37 -15.49
CA SER A 11 -0.69 -16.09 -16.44
C SER A 11 -0.74 -15.50 -17.86
N LEU A 12 0.26 -14.71 -18.27
CA LEU A 12 0.32 -14.04 -19.58
C LEU A 12 0.24 -14.97 -20.81
N HIS A 13 0.47 -16.28 -20.63
CA HIS A 13 0.35 -17.30 -21.67
C HIS A 13 -1.08 -17.84 -21.84
N ARG A 14 -2.03 -17.40 -21.00
CA ARG A 14 -3.43 -17.82 -21.03
C ARG A 14 -4.30 -16.64 -21.43
N GLU A 15 -5.39 -16.94 -22.13
CA GLU A 15 -6.36 -15.92 -22.48
C GLU A 15 -7.13 -15.44 -21.23
N PRO A 16 -7.18 -14.13 -20.96
CA PRO A 16 -7.95 -13.57 -19.85
C PRO A 16 -9.47 -13.74 -20.06
N GLN A 17 -10.20 -14.05 -18.98
CA GLN A 17 -11.62 -14.43 -19.03
C GLN A 17 -12.55 -13.45 -18.31
N ARG A 18 -12.00 -12.35 -17.79
CA ARG A 18 -12.72 -11.34 -17.03
C ARG A 18 -12.38 -9.96 -17.56
N ARG A 19 -13.29 -9.03 -17.35
CA ARG A 19 -13.09 -7.60 -17.60
C ARG A 19 -13.26 -6.89 -16.27
N GLY A 20 -12.34 -6.00 -15.93
CA GLY A 20 -12.37 -5.26 -14.69
C GLY A 20 -11.89 -3.83 -14.86
N ILE A 21 -12.17 -3.02 -13.85
CA ILE A 21 -11.51 -1.75 -13.61
C ILE A 21 -10.65 -1.91 -12.36
N ILE A 22 -9.64 -1.07 -12.19
CA ILE A 22 -8.79 -1.07 -11.00
C ILE A 22 -9.23 0.11 -10.14
N ALA A 23 -9.57 -0.13 -8.89
CA ALA A 23 -9.73 0.89 -7.88
C ALA A 23 -8.61 0.71 -6.86
N ASP A 24 -8.09 1.81 -6.32
CA ASP A 24 -7.13 1.76 -5.24
C ASP A 24 -7.83 1.57 -3.89
N LEU A 25 -7.10 1.75 -2.79
CA LEU A 25 -7.57 1.57 -1.43
C LEU A 25 -8.05 2.87 -0.78
N THR A 26 -8.05 4.00 -1.51
CA THR A 26 -8.52 5.25 -0.93
C THR A 26 -10.04 5.22 -0.73
N CYS A 27 -10.54 6.11 0.12
CA CYS A 27 -11.96 6.19 0.45
C CYS A 27 -12.73 7.09 -0.52
N ASP A 28 -12.04 7.77 -1.42
CA ASP A 28 -12.65 8.60 -2.44
C ASP A 28 -13.02 7.76 -3.67
N SER A 29 -13.96 8.27 -4.47
CA SER A 29 -14.44 7.57 -5.66
C SER A 29 -13.58 7.81 -6.91
N ASP A 30 -12.58 8.69 -6.80
CA ASP A 30 -11.73 9.14 -7.90
C ASP A 30 -10.48 8.26 -8.04
N GLY A 31 -10.06 7.58 -6.97
CA GLY A 31 -9.03 6.53 -6.90
C GLY A 31 -9.31 5.29 -7.75
N LYS A 32 -9.40 5.46 -9.08
CA LYS A 32 -9.64 4.37 -10.02
C LYS A 32 -9.06 4.61 -11.41
N ILE A 33 -8.66 3.51 -12.04
CA ILE A 33 -8.30 3.42 -13.45
C ILE A 33 -9.46 2.72 -14.16
N ALA A 34 -10.20 3.50 -14.96
CA ALA A 34 -11.33 3.02 -15.77
C ALA A 34 -11.10 3.18 -17.28
N GLU A 35 -9.97 3.73 -17.68
CA GLU A 35 -9.56 3.95 -19.08
C GLU A 35 -8.21 3.29 -19.31
N PHE A 36 -8.12 2.41 -20.31
CA PHE A 36 -6.93 1.61 -20.61
C PHE A 36 -6.56 1.72 -22.09
N ILE A 37 -5.29 1.47 -22.42
CA ILE A 37 -4.76 1.51 -23.79
C ILE A 37 -5.33 0.33 -24.61
N ASP A 38 -5.83 0.61 -25.81
CA ASP A 38 -6.18 -0.38 -26.83
C ASP A 38 -5.48 -0.06 -28.16
N LEU A 39 -5.45 -1.04 -29.09
CA LEU A 39 -4.74 -0.94 -30.37
C LEU A 39 -5.26 0.19 -31.28
N ARG A 40 -6.52 0.60 -31.09
CA ARG A 40 -7.20 1.59 -31.96
C ARG A 40 -7.77 2.77 -31.21
N ASP A 41 -7.98 2.66 -29.89
CA ASP A 41 -8.60 3.69 -29.06
C ASP A 41 -8.32 3.44 -27.56
N VAL A 42 -9.08 4.08 -26.68
CA VAL A 42 -9.13 3.82 -25.24
C VAL A 42 -10.27 2.83 -24.95
N LYS A 43 -10.00 1.82 -24.14
CA LYS A 43 -11.02 0.86 -23.67
C LYS A 43 -11.39 1.09 -22.21
N GLY A 44 -12.64 0.78 -21.86
CA GLY A 44 -13.19 0.98 -20.52
C GLY A 44 -12.95 -0.16 -19.52
N PHE A 45 -12.03 -1.08 -19.81
CA PHE A 45 -11.75 -2.24 -18.97
C PHE A 45 -10.34 -2.80 -19.23
N LEU A 46 -9.81 -3.50 -18.25
CA LEU A 46 -8.63 -4.35 -18.35
C LEU A 46 -9.07 -5.82 -18.41
N GLU A 47 -8.47 -6.59 -19.31
CA GLU A 47 -8.67 -8.04 -19.37
C GLU A 47 -7.86 -8.72 -18.25
N LEU A 48 -8.55 -9.53 -17.46
CA LEU A 48 -8.01 -10.17 -16.25
C LEU A 48 -8.29 -11.67 -16.26
N HIS A 49 -7.47 -12.41 -15.54
CA HIS A 49 -7.72 -13.82 -15.26
C HIS A 49 -8.70 -13.94 -14.08
N ALA A 50 -9.42 -15.07 -14.00
CA ALA A 50 -10.27 -15.33 -12.85
C ALA A 50 -9.42 -15.50 -11.57
N PRO A 51 -9.79 -14.85 -10.44
CA PRO A 51 -9.12 -15.07 -9.16
C PRO A 51 -9.22 -16.54 -8.75
N ASN A 52 -8.11 -17.09 -8.24
CA ASN A 52 -8.01 -18.49 -7.81
C ASN A 52 -7.53 -18.62 -6.35
N GLY A 53 -7.51 -17.52 -5.59
CA GLY A 53 -7.02 -17.46 -4.22
C GLY A 53 -5.50 -17.29 -4.08
N ALA A 54 -4.74 -17.34 -5.19
CA ALA A 54 -3.33 -16.96 -5.18
C ALA A 54 -3.17 -15.45 -5.33
N GLU A 55 -1.98 -14.96 -5.00
CA GLU A 55 -1.59 -13.57 -5.22
C GLU A 55 -1.76 -13.19 -6.70
N TYR A 56 -2.27 -11.99 -6.93
CA TYR A 56 -2.57 -11.49 -8.26
C TYR A 56 -2.00 -10.10 -8.45
N LEU A 57 -0.74 -10.04 -8.89
CA LEU A 57 -0.01 -8.80 -9.14
C LEU A 57 -0.40 -8.13 -10.46
N ILE A 58 -0.54 -6.81 -10.42
CA ILE A 58 -0.77 -5.95 -11.58
C ILE A 58 0.41 -4.98 -11.68
N GLY A 59 0.96 -4.83 -12.87
CA GLY A 59 2.03 -3.87 -13.15
C GLY A 59 1.50 -2.71 -13.98
N THR A 60 1.87 -1.51 -13.56
CA THR A 60 1.67 -0.27 -14.34
C THR A 60 3.02 0.26 -14.78
N PHE A 61 3.17 0.52 -16.07
CA PHE A 61 4.44 0.82 -16.71
C PHE A 61 4.48 2.27 -17.21
N LEU A 62 5.68 2.74 -17.56
CA LEU A 62 5.93 4.10 -18.04
C LEU A 62 5.55 5.20 -17.01
N VAL A 63 5.64 4.87 -15.73
CA VAL A 63 5.37 5.78 -14.60
C VAL A 63 6.61 6.54 -14.10
N GLY A 64 7.81 6.24 -14.64
CA GLY A 64 9.08 6.82 -14.15
C GLY A 64 9.30 8.31 -14.42
N ALA A 65 8.32 9.04 -14.97
CA ALA A 65 8.39 10.48 -15.17
C ALA A 65 7.27 11.17 -14.40
N TYR A 66 7.66 12.13 -13.55
CA TYR A 66 6.79 12.97 -12.70
C TYR A 66 6.01 12.25 -11.60
N GLN A 67 5.67 10.96 -11.72
CA GLN A 67 4.73 10.31 -10.81
C GLN A 67 5.25 10.19 -9.38
N GLU A 68 6.55 9.92 -9.21
CA GLU A 68 7.17 9.79 -7.88
C GLU A 68 7.12 11.11 -7.09
N ILE A 69 7.39 12.25 -7.72
CA ILE A 69 7.50 13.54 -7.01
C ILE A 69 6.13 14.23 -6.85
N LEU A 70 5.15 13.89 -7.70
CA LEU A 70 3.83 14.53 -7.68
C LEU A 70 2.80 13.78 -6.82
N GLY A 71 3.18 12.69 -6.16
CA GLY A 71 2.35 11.97 -5.21
C GLY A 71 1.91 12.87 -4.04
N ASP A 72 0.72 12.61 -3.51
CA ASP A 72 0.21 13.23 -2.29
C ASP A 72 -0.19 12.14 -1.28
N LEU A 73 -0.26 12.51 -0.01
CA LEU A 73 -0.54 11.60 1.12
C LEU A 73 -2.03 11.38 1.31
N HIS A 74 -2.75 11.05 0.23
CA HIS A 74 -4.20 10.83 0.31
C HIS A 74 -4.51 9.67 1.27
N ASN A 75 -5.40 9.90 2.23
CA ASN A 75 -5.68 8.96 3.33
C ASN A 75 -4.45 8.54 4.16
N LEU A 76 -3.37 9.33 4.16
CA LEU A 76 -2.13 9.02 4.87
C LEU A 76 -1.42 7.76 4.35
N PHE A 77 -1.69 7.36 3.11
CA PHE A 77 -0.80 6.44 2.40
C PHE A 77 0.46 7.20 2.01
N GLY A 78 1.60 6.75 2.53
CA GLY A 78 2.89 7.36 2.27
C GLY A 78 3.56 6.79 1.03
N ASP A 79 4.84 7.11 0.86
CA ASP A 79 5.63 6.64 -0.26
C ASP A 79 5.73 5.10 -0.26
N THR A 80 5.76 4.52 -1.46
CA THR A 80 5.88 3.07 -1.61
C THR A 80 7.33 2.61 -1.55
N ASP A 81 7.57 1.36 -1.16
CA ASP A 81 8.86 0.71 -1.36
C ASP A 81 9.34 0.84 -2.82
N ALA A 82 10.60 1.24 -3.01
CA ALA A 82 11.24 1.33 -4.31
C ALA A 82 12.53 0.50 -4.35
N VAL A 83 12.72 -0.25 -5.43
CA VAL A 83 13.89 -1.11 -5.62
C VAL A 83 14.61 -0.79 -6.93
N HIS A 84 15.92 -0.64 -6.86
CA HIS A 84 16.77 -0.51 -8.04
C HIS A 84 17.30 -1.89 -8.43
N VAL A 85 16.81 -2.39 -9.56
CA VAL A 85 17.22 -3.69 -10.11
C VAL A 85 18.22 -3.48 -11.24
N LYS A 86 19.37 -4.14 -11.15
CA LYS A 86 20.39 -4.16 -12.20
C LYS A 86 20.46 -5.54 -12.83
N ILE A 87 20.43 -5.58 -14.16
CA ILE A 87 20.62 -6.80 -14.94
C ILE A 87 22.12 -7.06 -15.11
N ASP A 88 22.56 -8.29 -14.85
CA ASP A 88 23.95 -8.75 -14.98
C ASP A 88 23.97 -10.05 -15.81
N GLY A 89 24.14 -9.90 -17.13
CA GLY A 89 24.02 -11.01 -18.07
C GLY A 89 22.61 -11.58 -18.11
N ASP A 90 22.48 -12.87 -17.81
CA ASP A 90 21.20 -13.59 -17.73
C ASP A 90 20.56 -13.55 -16.33
N ASP A 91 21.21 -12.90 -15.36
CA ASP A 91 20.72 -12.77 -13.98
C ASP A 91 20.41 -11.30 -13.63
N TYR A 92 19.85 -11.09 -12.45
CA TYR A 92 19.59 -9.76 -11.90
C TYR A 92 20.05 -9.66 -10.45
N ARG A 93 20.34 -8.44 -10.00
CA ARG A 93 20.61 -8.13 -8.61
C ARG A 93 19.85 -6.90 -8.16
N VAL A 94 19.38 -6.91 -6.92
CA VAL A 94 18.84 -5.73 -6.25
C VAL A 94 20.02 -4.92 -5.73
N GLU A 95 20.22 -3.72 -6.27
CA GLU A 95 21.36 -2.86 -5.95
C GLU A 95 21.02 -1.90 -4.80
N HIS A 96 19.78 -1.43 -4.75
CA HIS A 96 19.32 -0.51 -3.71
C HIS A 96 17.85 -0.79 -3.39
N VAL A 97 17.50 -0.62 -2.12
CA VAL A 97 16.13 -0.68 -1.60
C VAL A 97 15.90 0.62 -0.85
N VAL A 98 14.83 1.31 -1.19
CA VAL A 98 14.29 2.45 -0.46
C VAL A 98 13.00 1.96 0.17
N GLU A 99 12.97 1.93 1.50
CA GLU A 99 11.76 1.57 2.25
C GLU A 99 10.75 2.72 2.12
N GLY A 100 9.49 2.35 1.90
CA GLY A 100 8.38 3.28 1.91
C GLY A 100 8.03 3.74 3.33
N ASP A 101 7.10 4.68 3.44
CA ASP A 101 6.81 5.31 4.73
C ASP A 101 6.07 4.36 5.69
N SER A 102 6.48 4.39 6.95
CA SER A 102 5.72 3.90 8.09
C SER A 102 4.60 4.86 8.50
N VAL A 103 3.62 4.37 9.26
CA VAL A 103 2.57 5.21 9.85
C VAL A 103 3.18 6.35 10.71
N THR A 104 4.28 6.09 11.41
CA THR A 104 4.99 7.11 12.19
C THR A 104 5.55 8.22 11.32
N GLU A 105 6.17 7.89 10.18
CA GLU A 105 6.74 8.89 9.26
C GLU A 105 5.65 9.78 8.68
N VAL A 106 4.56 9.20 8.18
CA VAL A 106 3.44 9.99 7.64
C VAL A 106 2.83 10.90 8.71
N LEU A 107 2.62 10.39 9.92
CA LEU A 107 2.11 11.21 11.03
C LEU A 107 3.07 12.33 11.43
N SER A 108 4.38 12.13 11.27
CA SER A 108 5.40 13.16 11.54
C SER A 108 5.29 14.35 10.59
N TYR A 109 4.90 14.14 9.33
CA TYR A 109 4.63 15.22 8.36
C TYR A 109 3.49 16.13 8.84
N LEU A 110 2.55 15.58 9.62
CA LEU A 110 1.46 16.30 10.27
C LEU A 110 1.79 16.81 11.68
N GLN A 111 3.09 16.81 12.05
CA GLN A 111 3.61 17.26 13.35
C GLN A 111 3.14 16.42 14.55
N TYR A 112 2.72 15.18 14.32
CA TYR A 112 2.52 14.23 15.42
C TYR A 112 3.83 13.58 15.81
N SER A 113 4.06 13.49 17.12
CA SER A 113 5.21 12.76 17.68
C SER A 113 4.78 11.37 18.12
N ARG A 114 5.52 10.35 17.67
CA ARG A 114 5.37 8.97 18.14
C ARG A 114 5.36 8.88 19.66
N ASP A 115 6.31 9.53 20.33
CA ASP A 115 6.45 9.47 21.78
C ASP A 115 5.24 10.09 22.50
N ASP A 116 4.68 11.19 21.98
CA ASP A 116 3.46 11.80 22.54
C ASP A 116 2.25 10.89 22.32
N LEU A 117 2.09 10.33 21.12
CA LEU A 117 1.02 9.39 20.79
C LEU A 117 1.02 8.16 21.71
N VAL A 118 2.18 7.50 21.82
CA VAL A 118 2.36 6.34 22.71
C VAL A 118 2.10 6.72 24.17
N SER A 119 2.59 7.87 24.63
CA SER A 119 2.37 8.35 26.00
C SER A 119 0.90 8.65 26.30
N ARG A 120 0.15 9.20 25.34
CA ARG A 120 -1.30 9.43 25.48
C ARG A 120 -2.07 8.12 25.56
N VAL A 121 -1.78 7.18 24.68
CA VAL A 121 -2.44 5.86 24.69
C VAL A 121 -2.11 5.09 25.96
N ARG A 122 -0.85 5.11 26.42
CA ARG A 122 -0.43 4.49 27.68
C ARG A 122 -1.23 4.99 28.87
N ARG A 123 -1.41 6.31 29.01
CA ARG A 123 -2.24 6.91 30.08
C ARG A 123 -3.70 6.43 30.02
N SER A 124 -4.28 6.32 28.82
CA SER A 124 -5.65 5.81 28.64
C SER A 124 -5.77 4.33 29.04
N VAL A 125 -4.77 3.52 28.69
CA VAL A 125 -4.67 2.10 29.05
C VAL A 125 -4.53 1.93 30.56
N GLU A 126 -3.70 2.73 31.22
CA GLU A 126 -3.55 2.74 32.69
C GLU A 126 -4.86 3.08 33.41
N SER A 127 -5.64 4.05 32.89
CA SER A 127 -6.95 4.36 33.46
C SER A 127 -7.93 3.19 33.29
N ALA A 128 -7.94 2.57 32.11
CA ALA A 128 -8.79 1.39 31.85
C ALA A 128 -8.45 0.21 32.77
N LEU A 129 -7.16 0.02 33.07
CA LEU A 129 -6.69 -1.01 34.00
C LEU A 129 -7.15 -0.72 35.44
N ARG A 130 -7.02 0.54 35.91
CA ARG A 130 -7.51 0.98 37.22
C ARG A 130 -9.02 0.81 37.38
N GLU A 131 -9.77 1.08 36.31
CA GLU A 131 -11.22 0.91 36.24
C GLU A 131 -11.65 -0.54 36.03
N LYS A 132 -10.71 -1.49 35.96
CA LYS A 132 -10.94 -2.93 35.73
C LYS A 132 -11.72 -3.22 34.44
N ARG A 133 -11.60 -2.36 33.42
CA ARG A 133 -12.19 -2.57 32.08
C ARG A 133 -11.36 -3.52 31.22
N ILE A 134 -10.07 -3.63 31.52
CA ILE A 134 -9.10 -4.53 30.88
C ILE A 134 -8.22 -5.16 31.95
N THR A 135 -7.62 -6.30 31.60
CA THR A 135 -6.61 -6.99 32.41
C THR A 135 -5.20 -6.49 32.11
N MET A 136 -4.23 -6.81 32.98
CA MET A 136 -2.82 -6.49 32.76
C MET A 136 -2.24 -7.19 31.52
N ALA A 137 -2.71 -8.40 31.20
CA ALA A 137 -2.29 -9.10 29.99
C ALA A 137 -2.82 -8.40 28.73
N GLU A 138 -4.06 -7.91 28.77
CA GLU A 138 -4.67 -7.17 27.66
C GLU A 138 -4.01 -5.81 27.46
N SER A 139 -3.66 -5.08 28.53
CA SER A 139 -2.95 -3.81 28.41
C SER A 139 -1.61 -3.96 27.72
N GLY A 140 -0.83 -4.98 28.10
CA GLY A 140 0.46 -5.28 27.46
C GLY A 140 0.31 -5.62 25.97
N ARG A 141 -0.66 -6.48 25.62
CA ARG A 141 -0.95 -6.80 24.21
C ARG A 141 -1.42 -5.59 23.40
N PHE A 142 -2.27 -4.75 23.99
CA PHE A 142 -2.78 -3.56 23.33
C PHE A 142 -1.67 -2.57 23.03
N MET A 143 -0.83 -2.26 24.02
CA MET A 143 0.30 -1.35 23.83
C MET A 143 1.28 -1.87 22.78
N LYS A 144 1.60 -3.16 22.82
CA LYS A 144 2.46 -3.79 21.82
C LYS A 144 1.87 -3.65 20.41
N ARG A 145 0.59 -4.00 20.22
CA ARG A 145 -0.07 -3.88 18.91
C ARG A 145 -0.13 -2.43 18.42
N TYR A 146 -0.34 -1.47 19.32
CA TYR A 146 -0.35 -0.06 18.97
C TYR A 146 1.03 0.44 18.51
N GLU A 147 2.10 0.06 19.21
CA GLU A 147 3.47 0.40 18.84
C GLU A 147 3.86 -0.27 17.51
N GLU A 148 3.52 -1.55 17.31
CA GLU A 148 3.72 -2.27 16.04
C GLU A 148 2.96 -1.61 14.87
N ALA A 149 1.72 -1.16 15.09
CA ALA A 149 0.93 -0.47 14.06
C ALA A 149 1.53 0.89 13.68
N LEU A 150 2.18 1.59 14.61
CA LEU A 150 2.87 2.85 14.32
C LEU A 150 4.16 2.64 13.51
N GLU A 151 4.84 1.52 13.71
CA GLU A 151 6.04 1.13 12.95
C GLU A 151 5.70 0.44 11.63
N GLY A 152 4.46 -0.01 11.47
CA GLY A 152 3.99 -0.67 10.27
C GLY A 152 3.96 0.24 9.04
N TYR A 153 4.08 -0.39 7.87
CA TYR A 153 3.92 0.24 6.58
C TYR A 153 2.50 0.80 6.40
N THR A 154 2.34 1.90 5.66
CA THR A 154 1.04 2.56 5.53
C THR A 154 0.01 1.76 4.73
N TYR A 155 0.45 0.81 3.92
CA TYR A 155 -0.42 -0.03 3.09
C TYR A 155 -0.91 -1.28 3.82
N LEU A 156 -2.01 -1.84 3.33
CA LEU A 156 -2.64 -3.01 3.95
C LEU A 156 -1.82 -4.28 3.73
N SER A 157 -1.75 -5.14 4.76
CA SER A 157 -1.21 -6.50 4.64
C SER A 157 -2.32 -7.52 4.36
N ALA A 158 -2.02 -8.49 3.49
CA ALA A 158 -2.91 -9.63 3.25
C ALA A 158 -2.90 -10.58 4.46
N GLY A 159 -3.75 -10.31 5.45
CA GLY A 159 -3.85 -11.18 6.64
C GLY A 159 -4.51 -10.62 7.90
N ASP A 160 -4.98 -9.37 7.90
CA ASP A 160 -5.77 -8.80 9.01
C ASP A 160 -7.28 -9.04 8.87
#